data_AF-A0A2U2SGQ7-F1
#
_entry.id   AF-A0A2U2SGQ7-F1
#
_cell.length_a   1.000
_cell.length_b   1.000
_cell.length_c   1.000
_cell.angle_alpha   90.00
_cell.angle_beta   90.00
_cell.angle_gamma   90.00
#
_symmetry.space_group_name_H-M   'P 1'
#
loop_
_entity.id
_entity.type
_entity.pdbx_description
1 polymer ?
#
loop_
_entity_poly.entity_id
_entity_poly.type
_entity_poly.pdbx_seq_one_letter_code
_entity_poly.pdbx_strand_id
1 'polypeptide(L)'
;MRFPIRVYTLAYLISGRFASNDAFLTWLNNPNKQTLDLAEAHILALDPQAKIERVAQPMVTVPKGQIVAIGISTPEGDALLTLPSRAELAVLYTPRYVIQGYLHPSGDMPLSNLLNVTGGTFVPVTHAQLHALVPTREISGDTARLIMVNRAFIDCYHPRL
;
A
#
# COMPACT_ATOMS: atom_id res chain seq x y z
N MET A 1 5.67 -11.42 -16.89
CA MET A 1 6.23 -10.05 -16.92
C MET A 1 6.30 -9.54 -15.48
N ARG A 2 7.36 -8.84 -15.08
CA ARG A 2 7.49 -8.27 -13.72
C ARG A 2 7.18 -6.78 -13.75
N PHE A 3 6.42 -6.27 -12.79
CA PHE A 3 6.04 -4.85 -12.72
C PHE A 3 6.60 -4.17 -11.46
N PRO A 4 6.89 -2.86 -11.50
CA PRO A 4 7.49 -2.16 -10.38
C PRO A 4 6.45 -1.86 -9.30
N ILE A 5 6.80 -2.14 -8.04
CA ILE A 5 5.99 -1.78 -6.88
C ILE A 5 6.84 -1.13 -5.79
N ARG A 6 6.15 -0.38 -4.92
CA ARG A 6 6.70 0.19 -3.69
C ARG A 6 5.99 -0.44 -2.51
N VAL A 7 6.74 -0.91 -1.53
CA VAL A 7 6.22 -1.52 -0.31
C VAL A 7 6.60 -0.65 0.86
N TYR A 8 5.59 -0.15 1.57
CA TYR A 8 5.72 0.69 2.74
C TYR A 8 5.59 -0.19 3.98
N THR A 9 6.59 -0.15 4.85
CA THR A 9 6.58 -0.75 6.18
C THR A 9 6.72 0.35 7.23
N LEU A 10 6.72 -0.02 8.52
CA LEU A 10 6.97 0.95 9.60
C LEU A 10 8.42 1.46 9.66
N ALA A 11 9.38 0.75 9.07
CA ALA A 11 10.81 1.08 9.19
C ALA A 11 11.50 1.32 7.84
N TYR A 12 10.96 0.75 6.76
CA TYR A 12 11.56 0.77 5.44
C TYR A 12 10.54 1.08 4.35
N LEU A 13 11.00 1.81 3.33
CA LEU A 13 10.41 1.80 2.00
C LEU A 13 11.22 0.84 1.14
N ILE A 14 10.55 -0.12 0.51
CA ILE A 14 11.19 -1.11 -0.35
C ILE A 14 10.61 -0.96 -1.76
N SER A 15 11.43 -0.52 -2.71
CA SER A 15 11.07 -0.47 -4.13
C SER A 15 11.65 -1.67 -4.85
N GLY A 16 10.91 -2.29 -5.76
CA GLY A 16 11.43 -3.43 -6.53
C GLY A 16 10.43 -3.90 -7.58
N ARG A 17 10.64 -5.10 -8.11
CA ARG A 17 9.77 -5.70 -9.12
C ARG A 17 9.09 -6.96 -8.60
N PHE A 18 7.77 -7.02 -8.74
CA PHE A 18 6.96 -8.19 -8.42
C PHE A 18 6.64 -9.00 -9.68
N ALA A 19 6.25 -10.27 -9.53
CA ALA A 19 5.71 -11.11 -10.60
C ALA A 19 4.44 -10.48 -11.24
N SER A 20 3.85 -11.08 -12.27
CA SER A 20 2.75 -10.47 -13.06
C SER A 20 1.54 -10.02 -12.23
N ASN A 21 0.68 -9.19 -12.83
CA ASN A 21 -0.53 -8.64 -12.20
C ASN A 21 -1.46 -9.73 -11.62
N ASP A 22 -1.75 -10.79 -12.37
CA ASP A 22 -2.60 -11.89 -11.89
C ASP A 22 -2.02 -12.58 -10.66
N ALA A 23 -0.69 -12.72 -10.62
CA ALA A 23 0.01 -13.27 -9.46
C ALA A 23 -0.09 -12.34 -8.26
N PHE A 24 -0.18 -11.02 -8.46
CA PHE A 24 -0.31 -10.05 -7.39
C PHE A 24 -1.68 -10.09 -6.73
N LEU A 25 -2.77 -10.12 -7.51
CA LEU A 25 -4.12 -10.27 -6.97
C LEU A 25 -4.31 -11.61 -6.27
N THR A 26 -3.78 -12.67 -6.88
CA THR A 26 -3.77 -14.00 -6.28
C THR A 26 -3.03 -13.96 -4.94
N TRP A 27 -1.85 -13.34 -4.89
CA TRP A 27 -1.09 -13.19 -3.64
C TRP A 27 -1.85 -12.36 -2.59
N LEU A 28 -2.47 -11.26 -3.00
CA LEU A 28 -3.20 -10.35 -2.13
C LEU A 28 -4.32 -11.09 -1.39
N ASN A 29 -5.09 -11.87 -2.15
CA ASN A 29 -6.28 -12.57 -1.68
C ASN A 29 -5.99 -13.96 -1.08
N ASN A 30 -4.78 -14.49 -1.21
CA ASN A 30 -4.42 -15.81 -0.71
C ASN A 30 -3.96 -15.75 0.76
N PRO A 31 -4.70 -16.37 1.71
CA PRO A 31 -4.32 -16.40 3.13
C PRO A 31 -3.11 -17.32 3.40
N ASN A 32 -2.76 -18.22 2.49
CA ASN A 32 -1.60 -19.10 2.63
C ASN A 32 -0.30 -18.45 2.14
N LYS A 33 -0.36 -17.27 1.52
CA LYS A 33 0.82 -16.51 1.10
C LYS A 33 1.13 -15.42 2.12
N GLN A 34 2.13 -15.69 2.96
CA GLN A 34 2.51 -14.84 4.11
C GLN A 34 3.71 -13.93 3.84
N THR A 35 4.32 -14.03 2.66
CA THR A 35 5.48 -13.24 2.28
C THR A 35 5.33 -12.72 0.85
N LEU A 36 5.95 -11.57 0.58
CA LEU A 36 6.05 -10.93 -0.72
C LEU A 36 7.52 -10.89 -1.13
N ASP A 37 7.85 -11.47 -2.29
CA ASP A 37 9.20 -11.45 -2.83
C ASP A 37 9.35 -10.35 -3.88
N LEU A 38 10.37 -9.52 -3.72
CA LEU A 38 10.71 -8.40 -4.60
C LEU A 38 12.08 -8.66 -5.23
N ALA A 39 12.12 -8.72 -6.56
CA ALA A 39 13.38 -8.72 -7.29
C ALA A 39 13.91 -7.29 -7.48
N GLU A 40 15.23 -7.16 -7.64
CA GLU A 40 15.90 -5.87 -7.90
C GLU A 40 15.49 -4.82 -6.86
N ALA A 41 15.55 -5.22 -5.58
CA ALA A 41 14.99 -4.46 -4.49
C ALA A 41 15.96 -3.40 -3.98
N HIS A 42 15.44 -2.19 -3.77
CA HIS A 42 16.09 -1.08 -3.11
C HIS A 42 15.35 -0.80 -1.79
N ILE A 43 16.05 -1.00 -0.68
CA ILE A 43 15.57 -0.75 0.68
C ILE A 43 16.06 0.63 1.09
N LEU A 44 15.15 1.49 1.52
CA LEU A 44 15.41 2.79 2.13
C LEU A 44 14.95 2.75 3.58
N ALA A 45 15.84 3.00 4.52
CA ALA A 45 15.48 3.22 5.92
C ALA A 45 14.70 4.54 6.05
N LEU A 46 13.56 4.49 6.74
CA LEU A 46 12.66 5.62 6.93
C LEU A 46 13.05 6.50 8.11
N ASP A 47 13.80 5.97 9.06
CA ASP A 47 14.34 6.74 10.16
C ASP A 47 15.42 7.71 9.64
N PRO A 48 15.26 9.04 9.80
CA PRO A 48 16.27 10.02 9.41
C PRO A 48 17.64 9.83 10.09
N GLN A 49 17.68 9.17 11.25
CA GLN A 49 18.90 8.92 12.03
C GLN A 49 19.56 7.57 11.70
N ALA A 50 18.99 6.79 10.78
CA ALA A 50 19.56 5.50 10.40
C ALA A 50 20.94 5.65 9.76
N LYS A 51 21.94 4.96 10.33
CA LYS A 51 23.33 4.94 9.82
C LYS A 51 23.47 4.26 8.46
N ILE A 52 22.65 3.25 8.21
CA ILE A 52 22.56 2.59 6.92
C ILE A 52 21.28 3.11 6.26
N GLU A 53 21.44 3.98 5.28
CA GLU A 53 20.30 4.65 4.66
C GLU A 53 19.65 3.79 3.58
N ARG A 54 20.47 3.20 2.71
CA ARG A 54 20.03 2.49 1.51
C ARG A 54 20.81 1.21 1.31
N VAL A 55 20.11 0.16 0.90
CA VAL A 55 20.69 -1.12 0.53
C VAL A 55 20.01 -1.62 -0.74
N ALA A 56 20.78 -2.11 -1.69
CA ALA A 56 20.26 -2.81 -2.87
C ALA A 56 20.49 -4.31 -2.71
N GLN A 57 19.50 -5.12 -3.10
CA GLN A 57 19.55 -6.57 -3.02
C GLN A 57 18.90 -7.20 -4.27
N PRO A 58 19.44 -8.30 -4.81
CA PRO A 58 18.82 -9.00 -5.94
C PRO A 58 17.41 -9.50 -5.62
N MET A 59 17.17 -9.91 -4.38
CA MET A 59 15.89 -10.41 -3.89
C MET A 59 15.68 -9.99 -2.43
N VAL A 60 14.47 -9.52 -2.10
CA VAL A 60 14.03 -9.22 -0.74
C VAL A 60 12.69 -9.88 -0.48
N THR A 61 12.58 -10.60 0.62
CA THR A 61 11.33 -11.20 1.09
C THR A 61 10.76 -10.35 2.23
N VAL A 62 9.53 -9.87 2.07
CA VAL A 62 8.83 -9.03 3.05
C VAL A 62 7.66 -9.81 3.66
N PRO A 63 7.60 -10.01 4.98
CA PRO A 63 6.42 -10.61 5.62
C PRO A 63 5.18 -9.75 5.40
N LYS A 64 4.05 -10.36 5.01
CA LYS A 64 2.78 -9.68 4.70
C LYS A 64 2.26 -8.87 5.90
N GLY A 65 2.47 -9.37 7.12
CA GLY A 65 2.14 -8.68 8.37
C GLY A 65 3.02 -7.47 8.71
N GLN A 66 4.10 -7.21 7.96
CA GLN A 66 4.95 -6.02 8.12
C GLN A 66 4.64 -4.93 7.08
N ILE A 67 3.76 -5.24 6.12
CA ILE A 67 3.39 -4.33 5.04
C ILE A 67 2.25 -3.44 5.52
N VAL A 68 2.51 -2.13 5.58
CA VAL A 68 1.49 -1.10 5.83
C VAL A 68 0.75 -0.81 4.54
N ALA A 69 1.47 -0.64 3.44
CA ALA A 69 0.86 -0.33 2.15
C ALA A 69 1.73 -0.82 0.97
N ILE A 70 1.11 -1.02 -0.19
CA ILE A 70 1.79 -1.33 -1.45
C ILE A 70 1.32 -0.34 -2.51
N GLY A 71 2.23 0.48 -3.02
CA GLY A 71 1.99 1.40 -4.13
C GLY A 71 2.31 0.76 -5.47
N ILE A 72 1.40 0.95 -6.44
CA ILE A 72 1.52 0.44 -7.80
C ILE A 72 1.59 1.65 -8.73
N SER A 73 2.73 1.85 -9.39
CA SER A 73 3.07 3.13 -10.03
C SER A 73 2.79 3.19 -11.53
N THR A 74 2.15 2.18 -12.10
CA THR A 74 2.10 1.98 -13.55
C THR A 74 0.64 1.83 -14.02
N PRO A 75 0.30 2.10 -15.30
CA PRO A 75 -1.07 1.94 -15.82
C PRO A 75 -1.66 0.52 -15.63
N GLU A 76 -0.81 -0.46 -15.34
CA GLU A 76 -1.13 -1.81 -14.90
C GLU A 76 -1.90 -1.86 -13.57
N GLY A 77 -1.77 -0.83 -12.73
CA GLY A 77 -2.59 -0.60 -11.53
C GLY A 77 -4.08 -0.52 -11.83
N ASP A 78 -4.44 0.13 -12.94
CA ASP A 78 -5.83 0.37 -13.32
C ASP A 78 -6.51 -0.93 -13.81
N ALA A 79 -5.71 -1.88 -14.35
CA ALA A 79 -6.19 -3.19 -14.79
C ALA A 79 -6.26 -4.23 -13.65
N LEU A 80 -5.67 -3.95 -12.49
CA LEU A 80 -5.59 -4.89 -11.38
C LEU A 80 -6.93 -5.04 -10.64
N LEU A 81 -7.78 -4.02 -10.61
CA LEU A 81 -9.01 -4.07 -9.82
C LEU A 81 -10.18 -3.48 -10.59
N THR A 82 -11.24 -4.28 -10.75
CA THR A 82 -12.57 -3.76 -11.07
C THR A 82 -13.13 -3.09 -9.82
N LEU A 83 -12.87 -1.79 -9.67
CA LEU A 83 -13.35 -1.01 -8.54
C LEU A 83 -14.80 -0.55 -8.76
N PRO A 84 -15.62 -0.48 -7.71
CA PRO A 84 -16.90 0.22 -7.77
C PRO A 84 -16.74 1.65 -8.31
N SER A 85 -17.72 2.09 -9.11
CA SER A 85 -17.74 3.44 -9.70
C SER A 85 -17.90 4.54 -8.65
N ARG A 86 -18.55 4.24 -7.53
CA ARG A 86 -18.64 5.14 -6.38
C ARG A 86 -17.26 5.28 -5.75
N ALA A 87 -16.80 6.52 -5.64
CA ALA A 87 -15.54 6.91 -5.04
C ALA A 87 -15.80 7.97 -3.98
N GLU A 88 -15.28 7.75 -2.77
CA GLU A 88 -15.41 8.67 -1.64
C GLU A 88 -14.05 9.05 -1.12
N LEU A 89 -13.82 10.36 -1.02
CA LEU A 89 -12.58 10.89 -0.48
C LEU A 89 -12.52 10.60 1.02
N ALA A 90 -11.43 9.97 1.45
CA ALA A 90 -11.21 9.55 2.81
C ALA A 90 -9.79 9.87 3.28
N VAL A 91 -9.63 9.93 4.60
CA VAL A 91 -8.33 10.00 5.27
C VAL A 91 -8.21 8.77 6.16
N LEU A 92 -7.14 8.00 5.95
CA LEU A 92 -6.77 6.81 6.72
C LEU A 92 -5.56 7.13 7.58
N TYR A 93 -5.64 6.83 8.88
CA TYR A 93 -4.53 7.00 9.80
C TYR A 93 -3.89 5.66 10.07
N THR A 94 -2.57 5.61 9.88
CA THR A 94 -1.72 4.45 10.19
C THR A 94 -0.60 4.90 11.14
N PRO A 95 0.13 3.97 11.79
CA PRO A 95 1.13 4.36 12.79
C PRO A 95 2.26 5.27 12.27
N ARG A 96 2.56 5.25 10.97
CA ARG A 96 3.60 6.13 10.36
C ARG A 96 3.05 7.08 9.30
N TYR A 97 1.94 6.76 8.65
CA TYR A 97 1.44 7.52 7.50
C TYR A 97 -0.01 7.93 7.70
N VAL A 98 -0.33 9.15 7.28
CA VAL A 98 -1.68 9.56 6.94
C VAL A 98 -1.84 9.36 5.44
N ILE A 99 -2.83 8.57 5.03
CA ILE A 99 -3.10 8.27 3.63
C ILE A 99 -4.42 8.93 3.25
N GLN A 100 -4.37 9.88 2.34
CA GLN A 100 -5.55 10.54 1.78
C GLN A 100 -5.80 10.01 0.38
N GLY A 101 -7.03 9.61 0.07
CA GLY A 101 -7.38 9.17 -1.29
C GLY A 101 -8.82 8.72 -1.38
N TYR A 102 -9.19 8.11 -2.50
CA TYR A 102 -10.55 7.62 -2.70
C TYR A 102 -10.68 6.16 -2.31
N LEU A 103 -11.66 5.90 -1.45
CA LEU A 103 -12.17 4.56 -1.17
C LEU A 103 -13.37 4.27 -2.08
N HIS A 104 -13.58 2.99 -2.38
CA HIS A 104 -14.60 2.55 -3.32
C HIS A 104 -15.62 1.62 -2.63
N PRO A 105 -16.57 2.16 -1.84
CA PRO A 105 -17.63 1.37 -1.24
C PRO A 105 -18.54 0.76 -2.32
N SER A 106 -18.97 -0.49 -2.10
CA SER A 106 -19.95 -1.15 -2.95
C SER A 106 -21.38 -0.77 -2.55
N GLY A 107 -22.23 -0.49 -3.54
CA GLY A 107 -23.64 -0.15 -3.34
C GLY A 107 -23.85 1.05 -2.41
N ASP A 108 -24.86 0.98 -1.55
CA ASP A 108 -25.22 2.04 -0.59
C ASP A 108 -24.47 1.93 0.75
N MET A 109 -23.42 1.11 0.83
CA MET A 109 -22.66 0.94 2.07
C MET A 109 -22.06 2.28 2.53
N PRO A 110 -22.27 2.69 3.79
CA PRO A 110 -21.62 3.89 4.31
C PRO A 110 -20.13 3.62 4.51
N LEU A 111 -19.31 4.64 4.30
CA LEU A 111 -17.85 4.55 4.46
C LEU A 111 -17.46 4.02 5.84
N SER A 112 -18.17 4.45 6.89
CA SER A 112 -17.97 4.03 8.28
C SER A 112 -18.01 2.50 8.49
N ASN A 113 -18.62 1.75 7.58
CA ASN A 113 -18.70 0.29 7.65
C ASN A 113 -17.78 -0.43 6.66
N LEU A 114 -17.09 0.30 5.78
CA LEU A 114 -16.32 -0.29 4.68
C LEU A 114 -15.29 -1.31 5.18
N LEU A 115 -14.44 -0.95 6.15
CA LEU A 115 -13.39 -1.86 6.61
C LEU A 115 -13.90 -3.09 7.38
N ASN A 116 -15.13 -3.02 7.92
CA ASN A 116 -15.75 -4.11 8.66
C ASN A 116 -16.41 -5.15 7.74
N VAL A 117 -16.87 -4.71 6.56
CA VAL A 117 -17.63 -5.54 5.62
C VAL A 117 -16.76 -6.03 4.47
N THR A 118 -15.77 -5.24 4.04
CA THR A 118 -14.86 -5.63 2.97
C THR A 118 -13.94 -6.76 3.43
N GLY A 119 -14.06 -7.92 2.77
CA GLY A 119 -13.16 -9.06 2.97
C GLY A 119 -11.73 -8.77 2.47
N GLY A 120 -10.76 -9.53 2.97
CA GLY A 120 -9.35 -9.42 2.57
C GLY A 120 -8.49 -8.56 3.49
N THR A 121 -7.17 -8.70 3.40
CA THR A 121 -6.20 -8.00 4.26
C THR A 121 -5.94 -6.56 3.80
N PHE A 122 -6.15 -6.28 2.52
CA PHE A 122 -5.80 -5.01 1.91
C PHE A 122 -7.04 -4.32 1.32
N VAL A 123 -7.12 -3.00 1.49
CA VAL A 123 -8.14 -2.15 0.90
C VAL A 123 -7.50 -1.27 -0.19
N PRO A 124 -8.11 -1.17 -1.38
CA PRO A 124 -7.63 -0.28 -2.42
C PRO A 124 -7.96 1.18 -2.10
N VAL A 125 -6.97 2.05 -2.29
CA VAL A 125 -7.10 3.51 -2.22
C VAL A 125 -6.57 4.09 -3.53
N THR A 126 -7.41 4.81 -4.27
CA THR A 126 -6.99 5.45 -5.52
C THR A 126 -6.65 6.92 -5.34
N HIS A 127 -5.80 7.45 -6.22
CA HIS A 127 -5.26 8.82 -6.13
C HIS A 127 -4.72 9.15 -4.75
N ALA A 128 -4.03 8.18 -4.17
CA ALA A 128 -3.56 8.24 -2.81
C ALA A 128 -2.38 9.21 -2.68
N GLN A 129 -2.42 10.03 -1.65
CA GLN A 129 -1.35 10.87 -1.16
C GLN A 129 -0.94 10.33 0.21
N LEU A 130 0.34 10.02 0.38
CA LEU A 130 0.88 9.64 1.69
C LEU A 130 1.55 10.86 2.32
N HIS A 131 1.30 11.03 3.61
CA HIS A 131 1.96 12.03 4.42
C HIS A 131 2.57 11.34 5.63
N ALA A 132 3.84 11.59 5.91
CA ALA A 132 4.46 11.08 7.11
C ALA A 132 3.84 11.73 8.37
N LEU A 133 3.40 10.91 9.32
CA LEU A 133 2.86 11.33 10.61
C LEU A 133 3.97 11.56 11.65
N VAL A 134 5.09 10.86 11.49
CA VAL A 134 6.28 10.93 12.36
C VAL A 134 7.50 11.32 11.54
N PRO A 135 8.59 11.84 12.16
CA PRO A 135 9.84 12.10 11.47
C PRO A 135 10.25 10.93 10.57
N THR A 136 10.27 11.20 9.27
CA THR A 136 10.49 10.21 8.23
C THR A 136 11.41 10.84 7.21
N ARG A 137 12.44 10.09 6.79
CA ARG A 137 13.35 10.49 5.72
C ARG A 137 12.52 10.76 4.48
N GLU A 138 12.76 11.90 3.83
CA GLU A 138 11.98 12.36 2.69
C GLU A 138 11.92 11.30 1.59
N ILE A 139 10.70 11.02 1.12
CA ILE A 139 10.43 10.07 0.07
C ILE A 139 9.97 10.89 -1.14
N SER A 140 10.70 10.82 -2.25
CA SER A 140 10.27 11.51 -3.47
C SER A 140 9.10 10.77 -4.12
N GLY A 141 7.97 11.47 -4.28
CA GLY A 141 6.81 10.99 -5.04
C GLY A 141 5.80 10.21 -4.22
N ASP A 142 5.22 10.85 -3.20
CA ASP A 142 4.19 10.28 -2.32
C ASP A 142 2.76 10.32 -2.91
N THR A 143 2.64 10.52 -4.21
CA THR A 143 1.38 10.37 -4.94
C THR A 143 1.39 9.06 -5.72
N ALA A 144 0.46 8.17 -5.44
CA ALA A 144 0.27 6.94 -6.21
C ALA A 144 -1.17 6.81 -6.70
N ARG A 145 -1.32 6.37 -7.96
CA ARG A 145 -2.64 6.15 -8.56
C ARG A 145 -3.44 5.09 -7.82
N LEU A 146 -2.77 4.02 -7.38
CA LEU A 146 -3.36 2.95 -6.59
C LEU A 146 -2.40 2.55 -5.47
N ILE A 147 -2.94 2.47 -4.26
CA ILE A 147 -2.28 1.89 -3.09
C ILE A 147 -3.18 0.84 -2.48
N MET A 148 -2.60 -0.33 -2.20
CA MET A 148 -3.22 -1.35 -1.37
C MET A 148 -2.80 -1.11 0.07
N VAL A 149 -3.71 -0.64 0.92
CA VAL A 149 -3.44 -0.37 2.34
C VAL A 149 -3.83 -1.59 3.16
N ASN A 150 -2.94 -2.06 4.03
CA ASN A 150 -3.23 -3.17 4.92
C ASN A 150 -4.14 -2.70 6.05
N ARG A 151 -5.34 -3.28 6.14
CA ARG A 151 -6.36 -2.90 7.13
C ARG A 151 -5.89 -3.07 8.57
N ALA A 152 -4.96 -4.00 8.82
CA ALA A 152 -4.42 -4.24 10.16
C ALA A 152 -3.59 -3.07 10.70
N PHE A 153 -3.19 -2.14 9.83
CA PHE A 153 -2.45 -0.93 10.19
C PHE A 153 -3.31 0.34 10.11
N ILE A 154 -4.62 0.24 9.87
CA ILE A 154 -5.51 1.40 9.91
C ILE A 154 -6.03 1.54 11.33
N ASP A 155 -5.56 2.56 12.04
CA ASP A 155 -5.95 2.84 13.43
C ASP A 155 -7.33 3.50 13.48
N CYS A 156 -7.58 4.44 12.57
CA CYS A 156 -8.88 5.08 12.37
C CYS A 156 -8.97 5.69 10.97
N TYR A 157 -10.19 6.08 10.56
CA TYR A 157 -10.43 6.73 9.28
C TYR A 157 -11.71 7.57 9.30
N HIS A 158 -11.79 8.55 8.41
CA HIS A 158 -13.00 9.37 8.23
C HIS A 158 -13.16 9.83 6.78
N PRO A 159 -14.39 10.14 6.33
CA PRO A 159 -14.60 10.84 5.07
C PRO A 159 -13.99 12.23 5.14
N ARG A 160 -13.44 12.71 4.03
CA ARG A 160 -12.98 14.11 3.91
C ARG A 160 -14.12 14.92 3.29
N LEU A 161 -14.67 15.83 4.10
CA LEU A 161 -15.68 16.81 3.67
C LEU A 161 -15.07 17.85 2.73
#